data_AF-A0A6F9CHI8-F1
#
_entry.id   AF-A0A6F9CHI8-F1
#
_cell.length_a   1.000
_cell.length_b   1.000
_cell.length_c   1.000
_cell.angle_alpha   90.00
_cell.angle_beta   90.00
_cell.angle_gamma   90.00
#
_symmetry.space_group_name_H-M   'P 1'
#
loop_
_entity.id
_entity.type
_entity.pdbx_description
1 polymer ?
#
loop_
_entity_poly.entity_id
_entity_poly.type
_entity_poly.pdbx_seq_one_letter_code
_entity_poly.pdbx_strand_id
1 'polypeptide(L)'
;MLARTTLWLKNKATSSFVQRYVQRFLFSGTSALSGRKTNMSQGQGQAPTGQDQDQVTGMVCLESDLQDGQMKEVEVEEQKILLVRTQGLYSAVGSKCSHYGAPLIKGALVGDRVRCPFHGACFNIKTGDIEEYPGLDCLPSYKVKVEDGKVYVSVNKKSLKLYKRVKDMSCRVPGVRHTVLLIGGGPASLLCAETLRQNRYEGRIVMVTRDTLPPIDKPKLSKAMHLESTSLLLRTTDFFQQHDIELWTQKEAVSVNPVEKTVKLNDGSLQNYDQLLISTGCRARPLSCPGSELEGVRILQSYEDAKEIHQSCVGKKAVVVGASFIGMEVASYLADKAASVAMVGNCSYPFERSLGPEIGKMTMQMLEESKVKFYMNDGVVEIRGENGKVKEVVLKSGAVVETDVVIAGIGVIPNSDFLKESQVEVDSRKAVIIDKEGLQH
;
A
#
# COMPACT_ATOMS: atom_id res chain seq x y z
N MET A 1 7.30 5.93 3.12
CA MET A 1 6.13 6.29 2.29
C MET A 1 5.63 7.70 2.58
N LEU A 2 5.23 8.03 3.81
CA LEU A 2 4.75 9.38 4.17
C LEU A 2 5.81 10.49 4.05
N ALA A 3 7.05 10.26 4.48
CA ALA A 3 8.08 11.31 4.54
C ALA A 3 8.51 11.90 3.18
N ARG A 4 8.49 11.12 2.09
CA ARG A 4 8.84 11.62 0.73
C ARG A 4 7.68 12.34 0.05
N THR A 5 6.43 11.94 0.33
CA THR A 5 5.23 12.63 -0.17
C THR A 5 5.02 13.99 0.50
N THR A 6 5.38 14.12 1.78
CA THR A 6 5.37 15.41 2.50
C THR A 6 6.35 16.42 1.89
N LEU A 7 7.51 15.96 1.39
CA LEU A 7 8.51 16.84 0.77
C LEU A 7 8.06 17.38 -0.60
N TRP A 8 7.28 16.59 -1.35
CA TRP A 8 6.70 17.03 -2.63
C TRP A 8 5.55 18.03 -2.43
N LEU A 9 4.68 17.80 -1.44
CA LEU A 9 3.60 18.74 -1.07
C LEU A 9 4.14 20.08 -0.55
N LYS A 10 5.31 20.10 0.08
CA LYS A 10 5.95 21.35 0.57
C LYS A 10 6.42 22.28 -0.55
N ASN A 11 6.68 21.79 -1.76
CA ASN A 11 7.41 22.57 -2.77
C ASN A 11 6.56 23.17 -3.91
N LYS A 12 5.27 22.86 -4.04
CA LYS A 12 4.34 23.59 -4.94
C LYS A 12 2.90 23.46 -4.46
N ALA A 13 2.41 24.44 -3.71
CA ALA A 13 0.99 24.52 -3.35
C ALA A 13 0.31 25.66 -4.11
N THR A 14 -0.48 25.30 -5.13
CA THR A 14 -1.73 26.02 -5.39
C THR A 14 -2.81 25.30 -4.58
N SER A 15 -3.57 26.07 -3.78
CA SER A 15 -4.53 25.59 -2.78
C SER A 15 -5.51 24.51 -3.29
N SER A 16 -5.93 24.57 -4.56
CA SER A 16 -6.89 23.63 -5.14
C SER A 16 -6.34 22.22 -5.40
N PHE A 17 -5.04 22.05 -5.62
CA PHE A 17 -4.43 20.75 -5.87
C PHE A 17 -4.26 19.96 -4.57
N VAL A 18 -3.78 20.62 -3.51
CA VAL A 18 -3.64 20.03 -2.18
C VAL A 18 -5.00 19.61 -1.62
N GLN A 19 -6.03 20.46 -1.78
CA GLN A 19 -7.41 20.15 -1.41
C GLN A 19 -7.94 18.89 -2.11
N ARG A 20 -7.78 18.79 -3.44
CA ARG A 20 -8.20 17.60 -4.21
C ARG A 20 -7.39 16.35 -3.84
N TYR A 21 -6.12 16.51 -3.50
CA TYR A 21 -5.25 15.40 -3.10
C TYR A 21 -5.65 14.83 -1.73
N VAL A 22 -5.85 15.70 -0.74
CA VAL A 22 -6.27 15.32 0.62
C VAL A 22 -7.68 14.69 0.59
N GLN A 23 -8.61 15.30 -0.15
CA GLN A 23 -9.95 14.73 -0.34
C GLN A 23 -9.89 13.35 -1.00
N ARG A 24 -9.06 13.16 -2.03
CA ARG A 24 -8.91 11.82 -2.64
C ARG A 24 -8.21 10.85 -1.69
N PHE A 25 -7.19 11.26 -0.95
CA PHE A 25 -6.48 10.37 -0.04
C PHE A 25 -7.37 9.85 1.11
N LEU A 26 -8.23 10.70 1.67
CA LEU A 26 -9.16 10.31 2.74
C LEU A 26 -10.40 9.56 2.21
N PHE A 27 -10.93 9.93 1.03
CA PHE A 27 -12.21 9.43 0.54
C PHE A 27 -12.10 8.49 -0.69
N SER A 28 -10.92 8.13 -1.19
CA SER A 28 -10.77 7.24 -2.37
C SER A 28 -11.25 5.81 -2.16
N GLY A 29 -11.67 5.44 -0.94
CA GLY A 29 -12.20 4.11 -0.61
C GLY A 29 -13.70 3.94 -0.86
N THR A 30 -14.47 5.03 -0.99
CA THR A 30 -15.95 4.96 -0.97
C THR A 30 -16.62 5.03 -2.34
N SER A 31 -15.88 5.32 -3.41
CA SER A 31 -16.44 5.34 -4.77
C SER A 31 -15.52 4.66 -5.79
N ALA A 32 -16.09 3.63 -6.44
CA ALA A 32 -15.57 2.87 -7.58
C ALA A 32 -14.65 1.67 -7.28
N LEU A 33 -15.20 0.59 -6.72
CA LEU A 33 -14.72 -0.78 -6.98
C LEU A 33 -15.90 -1.75 -6.97
N SER A 34 -16.60 -1.92 -8.10
CA SER A 34 -17.44 -3.12 -8.31
C SER A 34 -16.52 -4.27 -8.70
N GLY A 35 -16.60 -5.36 -7.93
CA GLY A 35 -15.78 -6.55 -8.14
C GLY A 35 -16.06 -7.18 -9.50
N ARG A 36 -15.03 -7.29 -10.34
CA ARG A 36 -15.02 -8.20 -11.50
C ARG A 36 -14.01 -9.31 -11.23
N LYS A 37 -14.52 -10.53 -11.10
CA LYS A 37 -13.72 -11.76 -11.20
C LYS A 37 -13.08 -11.79 -12.58
N THR A 38 -11.76 -11.83 -12.63
CA THR A 38 -11.00 -12.13 -13.84
C THR A 38 -10.46 -13.55 -13.69
N ASN A 39 -10.93 -14.46 -14.56
CA ASN A 39 -10.35 -15.79 -14.67
C ASN A 39 -8.97 -15.64 -15.32
N MET A 40 -7.91 -16.04 -14.63
CA MET A 40 -6.57 -16.16 -15.21
C MET A 40 -6.49 -17.49 -15.96
N SER A 41 -6.34 -17.44 -17.28
CA SER A 41 -5.95 -18.61 -18.07
C SER A 41 -4.44 -18.73 -18.12
N GLN A 42 -3.96 -19.95 -17.87
CA GLN A 42 -2.56 -20.37 -17.90
C GLN A 42 -1.96 -20.19 -19.31
N GLY A 43 -0.74 -19.66 -19.37
CA GLY A 43 0.07 -19.61 -20.59
C GLY A 43 1.44 -20.23 -20.31
N GLN A 44 1.63 -21.49 -20.73
CA GLN A 44 2.93 -22.16 -20.76
C GLN A 44 3.77 -21.59 -21.91
N GLY A 45 5.08 -21.47 -21.68
CA GLY A 45 6.04 -20.98 -22.66
C GLY A 45 6.27 -21.96 -23.82
N GLN A 46 6.14 -21.45 -25.05
CA GLN A 46 6.76 -22.01 -26.25
C GLN A 46 7.31 -20.86 -27.12
N ALA A 47 8.44 -21.14 -27.78
CA ALA A 47 9.20 -20.20 -28.60
C ALA A 47 8.37 -19.61 -29.77
N PRO A 48 8.52 -18.32 -30.15
CA PRO A 48 7.65 -17.72 -31.14
C PRO A 48 8.21 -17.84 -32.56
N THR A 49 7.62 -18.73 -33.36
CA THR A 49 7.55 -18.59 -34.82
C THR A 49 6.12 -18.26 -35.21
N GLY A 50 5.83 -16.97 -35.45
CA GLY A 50 4.53 -16.45 -35.90
C GLY A 50 4.07 -15.21 -35.13
N GLN A 51 4.53 -14.00 -35.51
CA GLN A 51 4.33 -12.78 -34.71
C GLN A 51 3.21 -11.81 -35.16
N ASP A 52 2.51 -12.02 -36.28
CA ASP A 52 1.67 -10.94 -36.86
C ASP A 52 0.13 -11.13 -36.86
N GLN A 53 -0.42 -12.29 -36.48
CA GLN A 53 -1.89 -12.48 -36.55
C GLN A 53 -2.67 -11.93 -35.33
N ASP A 54 -1.99 -11.64 -34.22
CA ASP A 54 -2.62 -11.23 -32.95
C ASP A 54 -2.48 -9.72 -32.63
N GLN A 55 -1.86 -8.93 -33.52
CA GLN A 55 -1.70 -7.48 -33.33
C GLN A 55 -2.73 -6.69 -34.15
N VAL A 56 -3.27 -5.63 -33.54
CA VAL A 56 -4.08 -4.62 -34.22
C VAL A 56 -3.33 -3.30 -34.16
N THR A 57 -3.20 -2.63 -35.30
CA THR A 57 -2.58 -1.31 -35.38
C THR A 57 -3.64 -0.29 -35.77
N GLY A 58 -3.82 0.74 -34.93
CA GLY A 58 -4.74 1.83 -35.18
C GLY A 58 -4.01 3.15 -35.36
N MET A 59 -4.47 4.00 -36.29
CA MET A 59 -4.07 5.41 -36.33
C MET A 59 -4.70 6.13 -35.15
N VAL A 60 -3.91 6.83 -34.34
CA VAL A 60 -4.38 7.45 -33.09
C VAL A 60 -4.41 8.98 -33.11
N CYS A 61 -3.54 9.61 -33.90
CA CYS A 61 -3.54 11.06 -34.12
C CYS A 61 -2.63 11.46 -35.29
N LEU A 62 -2.70 12.73 -35.70
CA LEU A 62 -1.66 13.35 -36.52
C LEU A 62 -0.44 13.70 -35.64
N GLU A 63 0.73 13.79 -36.24
CA GLU A 63 1.95 14.21 -35.54
C GLU A 63 1.82 15.65 -34.99
N SER A 64 1.07 16.52 -35.68
CA SER A 64 0.76 17.89 -35.25
C SER A 64 -0.11 17.98 -34.00
N ASP A 65 -0.79 16.90 -33.63
CA ASP A 65 -1.77 16.91 -32.53
C ASP A 65 -1.15 16.78 -31.14
N LEU A 66 0.16 16.47 -31.06
CA LEU A 66 0.86 16.28 -29.80
C LEU A 66 2.25 16.92 -29.87
N GLN A 67 2.47 17.93 -29.03
CA GLN A 67 3.76 18.62 -28.93
C GLN A 67 4.68 17.91 -27.93
N ASP A 68 5.97 18.18 -28.01
CA ASP A 68 6.95 17.67 -27.07
C ASP A 68 6.61 18.07 -25.62
N GLY A 69 6.74 17.11 -24.70
CA GLY A 69 6.38 17.27 -23.29
C GLY A 69 4.89 17.12 -22.99
N GLN A 70 4.08 16.73 -23.97
CA GLN A 70 2.64 16.51 -23.79
C GLN A 70 2.26 15.03 -23.71
N MET A 71 1.09 14.79 -23.12
CA MET A 71 0.44 13.49 -23.04
C MET A 71 -0.96 13.58 -23.66
N LYS A 72 -1.41 12.50 -24.30
CA LYS A 72 -2.76 12.37 -24.88
C LYS A 72 -3.31 10.98 -24.59
N GLU A 73 -4.56 10.91 -24.14
CA GLU A 73 -5.26 9.62 -24.06
C GLU A 73 -5.82 9.31 -25.45
N VAL A 74 -5.48 8.12 -25.96
CA VAL A 74 -5.93 7.60 -27.25
C VAL A 74 -6.48 6.19 -27.08
N GLU A 75 -7.17 5.70 -28.10
CA GLU A 75 -7.81 4.38 -28.06
C GLU A 75 -7.52 3.62 -29.35
N VAL A 76 -7.18 2.35 -29.22
CA VAL A 76 -7.12 1.39 -30.34
C VAL A 76 -8.01 0.22 -29.94
N GLU A 77 -9.05 -0.05 -30.74
CA GLU A 77 -10.15 -0.96 -30.37
C GLU A 77 -10.81 -0.52 -29.06
N GLU A 78 -10.64 -1.28 -27.97
CA GLU A 78 -11.17 -0.95 -26.63
C GLU A 78 -10.04 -0.63 -25.62
N GLN A 79 -8.79 -0.56 -26.09
CA GLN A 79 -7.64 -0.34 -25.22
C GLN A 79 -7.32 1.14 -25.11
N LYS A 80 -7.45 1.69 -23.90
CA LYS A 80 -7.05 3.06 -23.57
C LYS A 80 -5.55 3.18 -23.32
N ILE A 81 -4.91 4.08 -24.04
CA ILE A 81 -3.46 4.24 -24.11
C ILE A 81 -3.11 5.68 -23.78
N LEU A 82 -2.03 5.88 -23.00
CA LEU A 82 -1.38 7.17 -22.83
C LEU A 82 -0.29 7.29 -23.88
N LEU A 83 -0.53 8.11 -24.89
CA LEU A 83 0.46 8.53 -25.87
C LEU A 83 1.25 9.71 -25.31
N VAL A 84 2.58 9.63 -25.39
CA VAL A 84 3.49 10.64 -24.85
C VAL A 84 4.50 11.01 -25.93
N ARG A 85 4.76 12.30 -26.11
CA ARG A 85 5.82 12.80 -27.00
C ARG A 85 6.90 13.49 -26.18
N THR A 86 8.14 13.03 -26.30
CA THR A 86 9.31 13.57 -25.59
C THR A 86 10.52 13.54 -26.50
N GLN A 87 11.18 14.69 -26.68
CA GLN A 87 12.38 14.83 -27.52
C GLN A 87 12.13 14.35 -28.97
N GLY A 88 10.99 14.71 -29.55
CA GLY A 88 10.57 14.29 -30.88
C GLY A 88 10.12 12.84 -31.01
N LEU A 89 10.25 12.02 -29.95
CA LEU A 89 9.92 10.59 -29.98
C LEU A 89 8.56 10.33 -29.34
N TYR A 90 7.79 9.43 -29.94
CA TYR A 90 6.52 8.95 -29.40
C TYR A 90 6.72 7.66 -28.61
N SER A 91 6.01 7.56 -27.50
CA SER A 91 5.90 6.35 -26.69
C SER A 91 4.44 6.15 -26.27
N ALA A 92 4.06 4.90 -26.02
CA ALA A 92 2.70 4.53 -25.69
C ALA A 92 2.70 3.52 -24.53
N VAL A 93 2.01 3.87 -23.45
CA VAL A 93 1.86 3.01 -22.27
C VAL A 93 0.41 2.94 -21.81
N GLY A 94 0.08 2.04 -20.88
CA GLY A 94 -1.25 1.96 -20.29
C GLY A 94 -1.72 3.32 -19.73
N SER A 95 -2.98 3.68 -19.98
CA SER A 95 -3.57 4.98 -19.56
C SER A 95 -3.85 5.13 -18.06
N LYS A 96 -3.86 4.03 -17.32
CA LYS A 96 -4.22 3.98 -15.91
C LYS A 96 -3.05 3.52 -15.06
N CYS A 97 -2.87 4.15 -13.92
CA CYS A 97 -1.91 3.71 -12.91
C CYS A 97 -2.21 2.27 -12.48
N SER A 98 -1.20 1.41 -12.51
CA SER A 98 -1.30 -0.01 -12.12
C SER A 98 -1.62 -0.23 -10.65
N HIS A 99 -1.52 0.80 -9.80
CA HIS A 99 -1.87 0.76 -8.38
C HIS A 99 -3.40 0.75 -8.20
N TYR A 100 -4.06 1.92 -8.13
CA TYR A 100 -5.51 2.04 -7.95
C TYR A 100 -6.22 2.66 -9.17
N GLY A 101 -5.70 2.44 -10.38
CA GLY A 101 -6.40 2.77 -11.63
C GLY A 101 -6.52 4.26 -11.95
N ALA A 102 -5.77 5.13 -11.27
CA ALA A 102 -5.81 6.58 -11.49
C ALA A 102 -5.50 6.93 -12.96
N PRO A 103 -6.24 7.82 -13.61
CA PRO A 103 -5.97 8.22 -14.99
C PRO A 103 -4.66 9.01 -15.06
N LEU A 104 -3.65 8.46 -15.74
CA LEU A 104 -2.30 9.04 -15.80
C LEU A 104 -2.24 10.33 -16.62
N ILE A 105 -3.21 10.55 -17.52
CA ILE A 105 -3.38 11.83 -18.21
C ILE A 105 -3.60 13.01 -17.26
N LYS A 106 -4.11 12.76 -16.04
CA LYS A 106 -4.24 13.79 -14.98
C LYS A 106 -2.99 13.90 -14.10
N GLY A 107 -1.96 13.12 -14.39
CA GLY A 107 -0.68 13.09 -13.70
C GLY A 107 0.28 14.18 -14.19
N ALA A 108 1.55 14.01 -13.86
CA ALA A 108 2.63 14.90 -14.29
C ALA A 108 3.68 14.13 -15.09
N LEU A 109 4.09 14.67 -16.24
CA LEU A 109 5.20 14.18 -17.04
C LEU A 109 6.47 14.99 -16.71
N VAL A 110 7.57 14.32 -16.40
CA VAL A 110 8.88 14.95 -16.18
C VAL A 110 9.95 14.08 -16.84
N GLY A 111 10.56 14.57 -17.92
CA GLY A 111 11.45 13.75 -18.75
C GLY A 111 10.71 12.51 -19.26
N ASP A 112 11.30 11.33 -19.09
CA ASP A 112 10.72 10.04 -19.49
C ASP A 112 9.82 9.41 -18.40
N ARG A 113 9.34 10.19 -17.44
CA ARG A 113 8.62 9.69 -16.27
C ARG A 113 7.23 10.29 -16.16
N VAL A 114 6.21 9.43 -16.08
CA VAL A 114 4.85 9.84 -15.74
C VAL A 114 4.56 9.50 -14.27
N ARG A 115 4.09 10.50 -13.50
CA ARG A 115 3.75 10.38 -12.10
C ARG A 115 2.23 10.38 -11.90
N CYS A 116 1.75 9.34 -11.24
CA CYS A 116 0.35 9.16 -10.90
C CYS A 116 -0.17 10.29 -9.99
N PRO A 117 -1.35 10.88 -10.31
CA PRO A 117 -1.88 12.01 -9.55
C PRO A 117 -2.46 11.66 -8.18
N PHE A 118 -2.69 10.37 -7.88
CA PHE A 118 -3.32 9.98 -6.61
C PHE A 118 -2.28 9.66 -5.55
N HIS A 119 -1.30 8.81 -5.87
CA HIS A 119 -0.37 8.26 -4.85
C HIS A 119 1.10 8.45 -5.21
N GLY A 120 1.40 9.14 -6.32
CA GLY A 120 2.76 9.44 -6.72
C GLY A 120 3.55 8.29 -7.34
N ALA A 121 2.93 7.12 -7.57
CA ALA A 121 3.58 6.02 -8.30
C ALA A 121 4.11 6.52 -9.66
N CYS A 122 5.34 6.15 -10.01
CA CYS A 122 6.04 6.70 -11.15
C CYS A 122 6.43 5.61 -12.14
N PHE A 123 6.21 5.85 -13.41
CA PHE A 123 6.43 4.90 -14.48
C PHE A 123 7.32 5.50 -15.57
N ASN A 124 8.18 4.67 -16.14
CA ASN A 124 8.92 4.99 -17.34
C ASN A 124 7.98 4.96 -18.55
N ILE A 125 7.89 6.05 -19.31
CA ILE A 125 7.00 6.15 -20.49
C ILE A 125 7.49 5.33 -21.68
N LYS A 126 8.79 4.99 -21.75
CA LYS A 126 9.36 4.20 -22.85
C LYS A 126 9.13 2.71 -22.65
N THR A 127 9.31 2.22 -21.41
CA THR A 127 9.22 0.78 -21.10
C THR A 127 7.91 0.40 -20.41
N GLY A 128 7.19 1.36 -19.84
CA GLY A 128 6.06 1.13 -18.94
C GLY A 128 6.48 0.67 -17.53
N ASP A 129 7.77 0.51 -17.26
CA ASP A 129 8.23 -0.01 -15.97
C ASP A 129 7.85 0.91 -14.80
N ILE A 130 7.43 0.31 -13.68
CA ILE A 130 7.39 1.01 -12.40
C ILE A 130 8.81 1.37 -11.98
N GLU A 131 9.02 2.64 -11.63
CA GLU A 131 10.28 3.19 -11.13
C GLU A 131 10.14 3.72 -9.70
N GLU A 132 8.94 4.15 -9.29
CA GLU A 132 8.66 4.52 -7.90
C GLU A 132 7.29 3.98 -7.43
N TYR A 133 7.28 3.34 -6.28
CA TYR A 133 6.09 2.80 -5.58
C TYR A 133 5.09 3.91 -5.20
N PRO A 134 3.82 3.61 -4.81
CA PRO A 134 3.29 2.35 -4.25
C PRO A 134 2.93 1.20 -5.19
N GLY A 135 2.79 1.43 -6.50
CA GLY A 135 2.39 0.34 -7.40
C GLY A 135 3.44 -0.77 -7.44
N LEU A 136 3.02 -2.03 -7.51
CA LEU A 136 3.94 -3.18 -7.69
C LEU A 136 4.12 -3.54 -9.16
N ASP A 137 3.11 -3.26 -9.97
CA ASP A 137 3.04 -3.71 -11.36
C ASP A 137 3.46 -2.57 -12.30
N CYS A 138 4.04 -2.94 -13.43
CA CYS A 138 4.35 -2.03 -14.52
C CYS A 138 3.10 -1.75 -15.37
N LEU A 139 3.18 -0.73 -16.21
CA LEU A 139 2.23 -0.49 -17.29
C LEU A 139 2.56 -1.38 -18.49
N PRO A 140 1.56 -1.86 -19.24
CA PRO A 140 1.78 -2.35 -20.59
C PRO A 140 2.39 -1.23 -21.45
N SER A 141 3.30 -1.61 -22.35
CA SER A 141 3.91 -0.73 -23.35
C SER A 141 3.50 -1.19 -24.75
N TYR A 142 3.27 -0.23 -25.64
CA TYR A 142 2.78 -0.48 -27.00
C TYR A 142 3.77 0.05 -28.02
N LYS A 143 3.87 -0.64 -29.17
CA LYS A 143 4.72 -0.17 -30.27
C LYS A 143 4.06 1.04 -30.93
N VAL A 144 4.86 2.06 -31.21
CA VAL A 144 4.43 3.25 -31.93
C VAL A 144 5.15 3.32 -33.26
N LYS A 145 4.41 3.59 -34.35
CA LYS A 145 4.96 3.88 -35.68
C LYS A 145 4.50 5.26 -36.10
N VAL A 146 5.40 6.08 -36.63
CA VAL A 146 5.06 7.37 -37.25
C VAL A 146 5.37 7.27 -38.73
N GLU A 147 4.39 7.58 -39.58
CA GLU A 147 4.50 7.47 -41.04
C GLU A 147 3.60 8.54 -41.68
N ASP A 148 4.11 9.28 -42.65
CA ASP A 148 3.39 10.34 -43.37
C ASP A 148 2.65 11.34 -42.46
N GLY A 149 3.28 11.75 -41.37
CA GLY A 149 2.70 12.68 -40.39
C GLY A 149 1.56 12.10 -39.55
N LYS A 150 1.37 10.78 -39.55
CA LYS A 150 0.35 10.06 -38.77
C LYS A 150 1.02 9.16 -37.74
N VAL A 151 0.43 9.09 -36.55
CA VAL A 151 0.90 8.26 -35.45
C VAL A 151 0.01 7.03 -35.33
N TYR A 152 0.63 5.85 -35.29
CA TYR A 152 -0.02 4.56 -35.18
C TYR A 152 0.45 3.83 -33.92
N VAL A 153 -0.46 3.13 -33.26
CA VAL A 153 -0.14 2.30 -32.09
C VAL A 153 -0.60 0.87 -32.31
N SER A 154 0.28 -0.09 -32.03
CA SER A 154 0.00 -1.53 -32.15
C SER A 154 -0.28 -2.14 -30.78
N VAL A 155 -1.43 -2.82 -30.66
CA VAL A 155 -1.86 -3.53 -29.45
C VAL A 155 -2.00 -5.02 -29.73
N ASN A 156 -1.67 -5.85 -28.74
CA ASN A 156 -1.87 -7.30 -28.84
C ASN A 156 -3.27 -7.67 -28.33
N LYS A 157 -4.07 -8.36 -29.16
CA LYS A 157 -5.45 -8.78 -28.86
C LYS A 157 -5.55 -9.60 -27.56
N LYS A 158 -4.55 -10.44 -27.28
CA LYS A 158 -4.50 -11.27 -26.05
C LYS A 158 -4.31 -10.44 -24.77
N SER A 159 -3.85 -9.20 -24.91
CA SER A 159 -3.58 -8.27 -23.80
C SER A 159 -4.59 -7.13 -23.70
N LEU A 160 -5.67 -7.15 -24.49
CA LEU A 160 -6.72 -6.14 -24.41
C LEU A 160 -7.29 -6.10 -22.99
N LYS A 161 -7.54 -4.89 -22.51
CA LYS A 161 -8.04 -4.56 -21.17
C LYS A 161 -7.05 -4.79 -20.03
N LEU A 162 -5.87 -5.36 -20.29
CA LEU A 162 -4.80 -5.33 -19.31
C LEU A 162 -4.30 -3.89 -19.16
N TYR A 163 -4.24 -3.43 -17.91
CA TYR A 163 -3.70 -2.11 -17.56
C TYR A 163 -2.46 -2.22 -16.66
N LYS A 164 -2.02 -3.45 -16.37
CA LYS A 164 -0.86 -3.74 -15.53
C LYS A 164 -0.16 -5.02 -15.99
N ARG A 165 1.15 -5.12 -15.75
CA ARG A 165 1.97 -6.31 -15.99
C ARG A 165 3.01 -6.48 -14.88
N VAL A 166 3.39 -7.71 -14.60
CA VAL A 166 4.54 -8.00 -13.73
C VAL A 166 5.83 -7.88 -14.56
N LYS A 167 6.96 -7.49 -13.95
CA LYS A 167 8.26 -7.56 -14.64
C LYS A 167 8.70 -9.01 -14.81
N ASP A 168 9.48 -9.27 -15.84
CA ASP A 168 10.06 -10.60 -16.05
C ASP A 168 10.93 -11.00 -14.86
N MET A 169 10.78 -12.25 -14.44
CA MET A 169 11.43 -12.82 -13.27
C MET A 169 12.03 -14.18 -13.60
N SER A 170 13.17 -14.47 -12.99
CA SER A 170 13.76 -15.81 -12.97
C SER A 170 13.05 -16.72 -11.95
N CYS A 171 13.46 -17.98 -11.94
CA CYS A 171 13.07 -18.98 -10.95
C CYS A 171 14.34 -19.55 -10.31
N ARG A 172 14.19 -20.38 -9.28
CA ARG A 172 15.35 -20.99 -8.62
C ARG A 172 16.03 -21.98 -9.56
N VAL A 173 17.35 -22.00 -9.58
CA VAL A 173 18.12 -23.04 -10.29
C VAL A 173 18.41 -24.20 -9.33
N PRO A 174 18.03 -25.45 -9.66
CA PRO A 174 18.38 -26.61 -8.85
C PRO A 174 19.89 -26.71 -8.61
N GLY A 175 20.29 -26.99 -7.37
CA GLY A 175 21.70 -27.09 -6.97
C GLY A 175 22.30 -25.79 -6.40
N VAL A 176 21.73 -24.62 -6.69
CA VAL A 176 22.12 -23.37 -6.02
C VAL A 176 21.49 -23.34 -4.61
N ARG A 177 22.35 -23.38 -3.59
CA ARG A 177 21.94 -23.53 -2.17
C ARG A 177 21.93 -22.22 -1.37
N HIS A 178 22.48 -21.13 -1.91
CA HIS A 178 22.47 -19.84 -1.23
C HIS A 178 21.03 -19.43 -0.89
N THR A 179 20.79 -19.06 0.36
CA THR A 179 19.47 -18.78 0.94
C THR A 179 19.39 -17.33 1.39
N VAL A 180 18.44 -16.60 0.79
CA VAL A 180 18.01 -15.30 1.30
C VAL A 180 16.76 -15.53 2.15
N LEU A 181 16.87 -15.20 3.44
CA LEU A 181 15.75 -15.27 4.38
C LEU A 181 15.15 -13.86 4.57
N LEU A 182 13.84 -13.76 4.40
CA LEU A 182 13.09 -12.52 4.51
C LEU A 182 12.11 -12.64 5.69
N ILE A 183 12.37 -11.93 6.79
CA ILE A 183 11.47 -11.92 7.96
C ILE A 183 10.46 -10.78 7.81
N GLY A 184 9.17 -11.14 7.78
CA GLY A 184 8.03 -10.24 7.66
C GLY A 184 7.29 -10.44 6.34
N GLY A 185 5.97 -10.65 6.37
CA GLY A 185 5.11 -10.81 5.18
C GLY A 185 4.59 -9.51 4.59
N GLY A 186 5.39 -8.43 4.63
CA GLY A 186 4.99 -7.11 4.14
C GLY A 186 5.41 -6.81 2.70
N PRO A 187 5.08 -5.61 2.19
CA PRO A 187 5.52 -5.18 0.86
C PRO A 187 7.04 -5.12 0.70
N ALA A 188 7.80 -4.92 1.80
CA ALA A 188 9.25 -4.89 1.76
C ALA A 188 9.86 -6.25 1.39
N SER A 189 9.50 -7.34 2.10
CA SER A 189 9.92 -8.70 1.73
C SER A 189 9.41 -9.10 0.35
N LEU A 190 8.16 -8.79 0.01
CA LEU A 190 7.63 -9.09 -1.31
C LEU A 190 8.45 -8.44 -2.41
N LEU A 191 8.72 -7.14 -2.30
CA LEU A 191 9.53 -6.41 -3.27
C LEU A 191 10.98 -6.87 -3.31
N CYS A 192 11.56 -7.25 -2.16
CA CYS A 192 12.90 -7.85 -2.13
C CYS A 192 12.92 -9.17 -2.92
N ALA A 193 11.96 -10.07 -2.68
CA ALA A 193 11.86 -11.34 -3.39
C ALA A 193 11.67 -11.13 -4.91
N GLU A 194 10.77 -10.23 -5.30
CA GLU A 194 10.56 -9.88 -6.71
C GLU A 194 11.82 -9.28 -7.33
N THR A 195 12.46 -8.33 -6.66
CA THR A 195 13.67 -7.66 -7.17
C THR A 195 14.81 -8.66 -7.34
N LEU A 196 15.00 -9.60 -6.41
CA LEU A 196 15.97 -10.68 -6.54
C LEU A 196 15.70 -11.50 -7.80
N ARG A 197 14.45 -11.94 -8.00
CA ARG A 197 14.08 -12.72 -9.20
C ARG A 197 14.19 -11.91 -10.49
N GLN A 198 13.84 -10.62 -10.48
CA GLN A 198 13.99 -9.71 -11.62
C GLN A 198 15.47 -9.53 -12.00
N ASN A 199 16.36 -9.49 -11.01
CA ASN A 199 17.81 -9.43 -11.19
C ASN A 199 18.47 -10.81 -11.35
N ARG A 200 17.69 -11.83 -11.73
CA ARG A 200 18.17 -13.18 -12.05
C ARG A 200 18.87 -13.91 -10.89
N TYR A 201 18.53 -13.59 -9.64
CA TYR A 201 19.01 -14.35 -8.50
C TYR A 201 18.48 -15.79 -8.54
N GLU A 202 19.39 -16.76 -8.51
CA GLU A 202 19.10 -18.18 -8.75
C GLU A 202 18.90 -19.01 -7.48
N GLY A 203 19.27 -18.46 -6.32
CA GLY A 203 19.23 -19.18 -5.05
C GLY A 203 17.84 -19.33 -4.43
N ARG A 204 17.80 -19.92 -3.24
CA ARG A 204 16.58 -20.09 -2.44
C ARG A 204 16.16 -18.75 -1.83
N ILE A 205 14.87 -18.45 -1.87
CA ILE A 205 14.26 -17.31 -1.19
C ILE A 205 13.18 -17.86 -0.25
N VAL A 206 13.27 -17.53 1.03
CA VAL A 206 12.29 -17.91 2.04
C VAL A 206 11.73 -16.66 2.69
N MET A 207 10.43 -16.46 2.60
CA MET A 207 9.70 -15.40 3.29
C MET A 207 8.94 -15.98 4.47
N VAL A 208 9.22 -15.46 5.66
CA VAL A 208 8.62 -15.92 6.92
C VAL A 208 7.69 -14.84 7.45
N THR A 209 6.46 -15.19 7.79
CA THR A 209 5.49 -14.26 8.36
C THR A 209 4.64 -14.93 9.42
N ARG A 210 4.36 -14.20 10.51
CA ARG A 210 3.42 -14.64 11.53
C ARG A 210 1.96 -14.57 11.06
N ASP A 211 1.71 -13.80 10.01
CA ASP A 211 0.37 -13.60 9.46
C ASP A 211 -0.13 -14.91 8.82
N THR A 212 -1.44 -15.13 8.84
CA THR A 212 -2.11 -16.29 8.20
C THR A 212 -2.19 -16.13 6.68
N LEU A 213 -2.27 -14.88 6.22
CA LEU A 213 -2.40 -14.51 4.82
C LEU A 213 -1.04 -14.24 4.16
N PRO A 214 -0.91 -14.44 2.83
CA PRO A 214 0.15 -13.85 2.04
C PRO A 214 0.18 -12.32 2.16
N PRO A 215 1.25 -11.65 1.70
CA PRO A 215 1.37 -10.20 1.77
C PRO A 215 0.13 -9.45 1.24
N ILE A 216 -0.43 -8.57 2.09
CA ILE A 216 -1.62 -7.77 1.81
C ILE A 216 -1.32 -6.27 1.71
N ASP A 217 -2.20 -5.57 1.01
CA ASP A 217 -2.29 -4.12 0.93
C ASP A 217 -2.86 -3.53 2.23
N LYS A 218 -1.99 -3.40 3.25
CA LYS A 218 -2.37 -2.87 4.57
C LYS A 218 -3.08 -1.50 4.55
N PRO A 219 -2.72 -0.53 3.69
CA PRO A 219 -3.49 0.72 3.54
C PRO A 219 -4.99 0.56 3.27
N LYS A 220 -5.44 -0.57 2.70
CA LYS A 220 -6.88 -0.83 2.51
C LYS A 220 -7.61 -1.18 3.81
N LEU A 221 -6.89 -1.66 4.83
CA LEU A 221 -7.48 -2.08 6.11
C LEU A 221 -8.19 -0.94 6.84
N SER A 222 -7.77 0.31 6.68
CA SER A 222 -8.42 1.49 7.28
C SER A 222 -9.41 2.19 6.34
N LYS A 223 -9.37 1.90 5.03
CA LYS A 223 -10.15 2.60 4.00
C LYS A 223 -11.34 1.80 3.49
N ALA A 224 -11.29 0.48 3.59
CA ALA A 224 -12.30 -0.44 3.07
C ALA A 224 -12.32 -1.73 3.91
N MET A 225 -12.70 -1.59 5.19
CA MET A 225 -12.66 -2.68 6.18
C MET A 225 -13.59 -3.86 5.86
N HIS A 226 -14.61 -3.67 5.02
CA HIS A 226 -15.58 -4.70 4.62
C HIS A 226 -15.06 -5.62 3.51
N LEU A 227 -13.86 -5.38 2.98
CA LEU A 227 -13.34 -6.15 1.87
C LEU A 227 -13.03 -7.61 2.27
N GLU A 228 -13.13 -8.51 1.30
CA GLU A 228 -12.69 -9.90 1.47
C GLU A 228 -11.15 -9.98 1.36
N SER A 229 -10.55 -10.90 2.12
CA SER A 229 -9.09 -11.07 2.20
C SER A 229 -8.42 -11.23 0.83
N THR A 230 -9.06 -11.94 -0.10
CA THR A 230 -8.56 -12.17 -1.46
C THR A 230 -8.34 -10.89 -2.26
N SER A 231 -9.12 -9.83 -2.00
CA SER A 231 -9.01 -8.53 -2.66
C SER A 231 -7.91 -7.62 -2.08
N LEU A 232 -7.33 -8.04 -0.95
CA LEU A 232 -6.24 -7.35 -0.26
C LEU A 232 -4.88 -7.93 -0.64
N LEU A 233 -4.83 -9.16 -1.15
CA LEU A 233 -3.58 -9.82 -1.54
C LEU A 233 -2.82 -8.99 -2.59
N LEU A 234 -1.52 -8.78 -2.34
CA LEU A 234 -0.62 -8.10 -3.28
C LEU A 234 -0.21 -9.03 -4.44
N ARG A 235 -0.12 -10.33 -4.15
CA ARG A 235 0.13 -11.42 -5.09
C ARG A 235 -0.71 -12.63 -4.70
N THR A 236 -1.07 -13.45 -5.68
CA THR A 236 -1.74 -14.74 -5.44
C THR A 236 -0.76 -15.76 -4.89
N THR A 237 -1.24 -16.86 -4.32
CA THR A 237 -0.39 -17.97 -3.89
C THR A 237 0.39 -18.57 -5.07
N ASP A 238 -0.26 -18.72 -6.23
CA ASP A 238 0.34 -19.25 -7.46
C ASP A 238 1.55 -18.43 -7.92
N PHE A 239 1.55 -17.12 -7.69
CA PHE A 239 2.69 -16.26 -8.01
C PHE A 239 3.97 -16.68 -7.29
N PHE A 240 3.87 -17.00 -5.99
CA PHE A 240 5.02 -17.41 -5.20
C PHE A 240 5.56 -18.76 -5.69
N GLN A 241 4.67 -19.69 -6.05
CA GLN A 241 5.04 -20.99 -6.61
C GLN A 241 5.71 -20.82 -7.99
N GLN A 242 5.15 -19.99 -8.87
CA GLN A 242 5.65 -19.74 -10.22
C GLN A 242 7.10 -19.23 -10.22
N HIS A 243 7.50 -18.47 -9.18
CA HIS A 243 8.83 -17.85 -9.08
C HIS A 243 9.75 -18.50 -8.03
N ASP A 244 9.39 -19.71 -7.55
CA ASP A 244 10.11 -20.44 -6.49
C ASP A 244 10.45 -19.56 -5.28
N ILE A 245 9.45 -18.85 -4.76
CA ILE A 245 9.54 -18.08 -3.52
C ILE A 245 8.79 -18.86 -2.46
N GLU A 246 9.49 -19.35 -1.44
CA GLU A 246 8.86 -20.06 -0.34
C GLU A 246 8.19 -19.06 0.60
N LEU A 247 6.89 -19.23 0.86
CA LEU A 247 6.14 -18.40 1.79
C LEU A 247 5.70 -19.25 2.99
N TRP A 248 6.27 -18.97 4.15
CA TRP A 248 5.97 -19.64 5.41
C TRP A 248 5.10 -18.73 6.27
N THR A 249 3.79 -18.95 6.22
CA THR A 249 2.81 -18.27 7.07
C THR A 249 2.76 -18.88 8.46
N GLN A 250 2.21 -18.14 9.43
CA GLN A 250 2.10 -18.55 10.83
C GLN A 250 3.44 -18.95 11.50
N LYS A 251 4.55 -18.43 10.97
CA LYS A 251 5.89 -18.61 11.52
C LYS A 251 6.45 -17.27 11.95
N GLU A 252 6.83 -17.14 13.21
CA GLU A 252 7.39 -15.90 13.77
C GLU A 252 8.85 -16.11 14.16
N ALA A 253 9.72 -15.18 13.76
CA ALA A 253 11.10 -15.16 14.24
C ALA A 253 11.14 -14.68 15.69
N VAL A 254 11.74 -15.47 16.58
CA VAL A 254 11.82 -15.18 18.01
C VAL A 254 13.23 -14.79 18.46
N SER A 255 14.25 -15.11 17.68
CA SER A 255 15.62 -14.61 17.88
C SER A 255 16.44 -14.72 16.59
N VAL A 256 17.47 -13.88 16.47
CA VAL A 256 18.45 -13.90 15.37
C VAL A 256 19.84 -14.03 15.96
N ASN A 257 20.64 -14.93 15.41
CA ASN A 257 22.07 -15.02 15.66
C ASN A 257 22.83 -14.66 14.37
N PRO A 258 23.36 -13.41 14.26
CA PRO A 258 24.09 -12.97 13.08
C PRO A 258 25.43 -13.71 12.87
N VAL A 259 26.07 -14.17 13.95
CA VAL A 259 27.37 -14.87 13.90
C VAL A 259 27.20 -16.25 13.28
N GLU A 260 26.24 -17.02 13.78
CA GLU A 260 25.89 -18.36 13.27
C GLU A 260 24.95 -18.32 12.06
N LYS A 261 24.62 -17.11 11.57
CA LYS A 261 23.65 -16.83 10.50
C LYS A 261 22.37 -17.68 10.60
N THR A 262 21.74 -17.63 11.76
CA THR A 262 20.57 -18.45 12.10
C THR A 262 19.43 -17.63 12.66
N VAL A 263 18.21 -18.02 12.32
CA VAL A 263 16.97 -17.47 12.90
C VAL A 263 16.22 -18.60 13.59
N LYS A 264 15.86 -18.38 14.84
CA LYS A 264 14.97 -19.28 15.59
C LYS A 264 13.52 -18.86 15.38
N LEU A 265 12.66 -19.82 15.07
CA LEU A 265 11.23 -19.62 14.89
C LEU A 265 10.46 -20.02 16.15
N ASN A 266 9.20 -19.58 16.24
CA ASN A 266 8.29 -19.84 17.36
C ASN A 266 7.97 -21.33 17.57
N ASP A 267 8.09 -22.16 16.53
CA ASP A 267 7.97 -23.62 16.60
C ASP A 267 9.24 -24.32 17.13
N GLY A 268 10.27 -23.55 17.48
CA GLY A 268 11.56 -24.04 17.95
C GLY A 268 12.54 -24.43 16.84
N SER A 269 12.10 -24.43 15.58
CA SER A 269 12.99 -24.72 14.44
C SER A 269 14.01 -23.60 14.22
N LEU A 270 15.16 -23.99 13.65
CA LEU A 270 16.23 -23.09 13.25
C LEU A 270 16.31 -23.03 11.74
N GLN A 271 16.40 -21.81 11.19
CA GLN A 271 16.62 -21.58 9.77
C GLN A 271 17.94 -20.85 9.55
N ASN A 272 18.88 -21.52 8.88
CA ASN A 272 20.14 -20.93 8.45
C ASN A 272 19.91 -19.99 7.25
N TYR A 273 20.71 -18.96 7.11
CA TYR A 273 20.66 -18.07 5.96
C TYR A 273 22.06 -17.66 5.51
N ASP A 274 22.18 -17.25 4.26
CA ASP A 274 23.40 -16.60 3.78
C ASP A 274 23.26 -15.08 3.85
N GLN A 275 22.04 -14.59 3.57
CA GLN A 275 21.61 -13.20 3.66
C GLN A 275 20.25 -13.11 4.36
N LEU A 276 20.07 -12.08 5.19
CA LEU A 276 18.86 -11.85 5.98
C LEU A 276 18.32 -10.46 5.73
N LEU A 277 17.03 -10.36 5.42
CA LEU A 277 16.27 -9.11 5.45
C LEU A 277 15.31 -9.14 6.65
N ILE A 278 15.44 -8.18 7.56
CA ILE A 278 14.47 -7.95 8.62
C ILE A 278 13.50 -6.86 8.18
N SER A 279 12.25 -7.24 7.90
CA SER A 279 11.18 -6.32 7.49
C SER A 279 9.87 -6.56 8.25
N THR A 280 9.99 -6.82 9.55
CA THR A 280 8.90 -7.12 10.50
C THR A 280 7.93 -5.96 10.75
N GLY A 281 8.23 -4.78 10.22
CA GLY A 281 7.36 -3.60 10.29
C GLY A 281 7.10 -3.15 11.72
N CYS A 282 5.87 -2.72 12.00
CA CYS A 282 5.45 -2.24 13.31
C CYS A 282 4.11 -2.87 13.72
N ARG A 283 3.83 -2.87 15.01
CA ARG A 283 2.52 -3.18 15.60
C ARG A 283 1.83 -1.91 16.11
N ALA A 284 0.50 -1.90 16.07
CA ALA A 284 -0.31 -0.84 16.69
C ALA A 284 -0.02 -0.71 18.18
N ARG A 285 0.00 0.54 18.69
CA ARG A 285 0.20 0.83 20.11
C ARG A 285 -1.14 0.70 20.85
N PRO A 286 -1.26 -0.19 21.84
CA PRO A 286 -2.49 -0.33 22.62
C PRO A 286 -2.71 0.88 23.53
N LEU A 287 -3.96 1.09 23.94
CA LEU A 287 -4.27 2.02 25.03
C LEU A 287 -3.71 1.47 26.35
N SER A 288 -3.37 2.36 27.28
CA SER A 288 -2.80 2.02 28.58
C SER A 288 -3.57 2.64 29.75
N CYS A 289 -4.81 3.04 29.51
CA CYS A 289 -5.70 3.59 30.54
C CYS A 289 -6.52 2.46 31.18
N PRO A 290 -7.03 2.65 32.41
CA PRO A 290 -7.94 1.69 33.03
C PRO A 290 -9.12 1.36 32.11
N GLY A 291 -9.47 0.07 31.99
CA GLY A 291 -10.53 -0.42 31.11
C GLY A 291 -10.12 -0.64 29.64
N SER A 292 -8.83 -0.47 29.30
CA SER A 292 -8.29 -0.76 27.97
C SER A 292 -8.43 -2.22 27.51
N GLU A 293 -8.69 -3.12 28.46
CA GLU A 293 -8.87 -4.55 28.30
C GLU A 293 -10.34 -4.98 28.10
N LEU A 294 -11.29 -4.05 28.20
CA LEU A 294 -12.72 -4.34 28.05
C LEU A 294 -13.07 -4.84 26.65
N GLU A 295 -14.09 -5.72 26.57
CA GLU A 295 -14.66 -6.14 25.28
C GLU A 295 -15.24 -4.91 24.56
N GLY A 296 -14.78 -4.66 23.33
CA GLY A 296 -15.14 -3.47 22.56
C GLY A 296 -13.98 -2.48 22.37
N VAL A 297 -12.86 -2.65 23.09
CA VAL A 297 -11.62 -1.94 22.77
C VAL A 297 -10.88 -2.67 21.65
N ARG A 298 -10.62 -1.95 20.56
CA ARG A 298 -10.07 -2.49 19.30
C ARG A 298 -8.83 -1.73 18.86
N ILE A 299 -7.96 -2.43 18.13
CA ILE A 299 -6.82 -1.88 17.41
C ILE A 299 -6.90 -2.36 15.96
N LEU A 300 -6.34 -1.59 15.03
CA LEU A 300 -6.29 -1.98 13.62
C LEU A 300 -4.86 -2.36 13.21
N GLN A 301 -4.59 -3.65 13.05
CA GLN A 301 -3.28 -4.17 12.63
C GLN A 301 -3.40 -5.22 11.52
N SER A 302 -4.35 -6.15 11.62
CA SER A 302 -4.55 -7.26 10.69
C SER A 302 -5.83 -7.14 9.87
N TYR A 303 -6.03 -8.11 8.98
CA TYR A 303 -7.28 -8.25 8.23
C TYR A 303 -8.47 -8.55 9.16
N GLU A 304 -8.25 -9.43 10.12
CA GLU A 304 -9.24 -9.85 11.11
C GLU A 304 -9.68 -8.66 11.97
N ASP A 305 -8.74 -7.82 12.41
CA ASP A 305 -9.04 -6.58 13.14
C ASP A 305 -9.95 -5.65 12.33
N ALA A 306 -9.65 -5.43 11.05
CA ALA A 306 -10.43 -4.57 10.18
C ALA A 306 -11.89 -5.07 10.06
N LYS A 307 -12.05 -6.37 9.84
CA LYS A 307 -13.36 -7.01 9.74
C LYS A 307 -14.14 -6.89 11.05
N GLU A 308 -13.49 -7.14 12.18
CA GLU A 308 -14.12 -7.05 13.50
C GLU A 308 -14.52 -5.62 13.87
N ILE A 309 -13.67 -4.62 13.57
CA ILE A 309 -14.01 -3.20 13.72
C ILE A 309 -15.23 -2.85 12.86
N HIS A 310 -15.25 -3.26 11.59
CA HIS A 310 -16.40 -3.01 10.73
C HIS A 310 -17.69 -3.61 11.31
N GLN A 311 -17.66 -4.89 11.69
CA GLN A 311 -18.84 -5.60 12.21
C GLN A 311 -19.34 -5.03 13.53
N SER A 312 -18.42 -4.68 14.44
CA SER A 312 -18.78 -4.14 15.77
C SER A 312 -19.27 -2.69 15.74
N CYS A 313 -18.91 -1.91 14.72
CA CYS A 313 -19.30 -0.52 14.62
C CYS A 313 -20.59 -0.27 13.82
N VAL A 314 -21.03 -1.19 12.95
CA VAL A 314 -22.24 -0.97 12.13
C VAL A 314 -23.46 -0.71 13.02
N GLY A 315 -24.06 0.48 12.88
CA GLY A 315 -25.19 0.92 13.69
C GLY A 315 -24.90 1.15 15.17
N LYS A 316 -23.62 1.22 15.58
CA LYS A 316 -23.18 1.42 16.98
C LYS A 316 -22.48 2.76 17.19
N LYS A 317 -22.30 3.19 18.43
CA LYS A 317 -21.57 4.42 18.79
C LYS A 317 -20.09 4.09 18.91
N ALA A 318 -19.24 4.72 18.09
CA ALA A 318 -17.80 4.46 18.08
C ALA A 318 -16.98 5.68 18.54
N VAL A 319 -15.96 5.44 19.36
CA VAL A 319 -14.93 6.42 19.72
C VAL A 319 -13.60 6.01 19.08
N VAL A 320 -13.00 6.89 18.30
CA VAL A 320 -11.67 6.71 17.72
C VAL A 320 -10.67 7.58 18.48
N VAL A 321 -9.62 6.97 19.01
CA VAL A 321 -8.58 7.67 19.80
C VAL A 321 -7.33 7.85 18.93
N GLY A 322 -6.97 9.10 18.66
CA GLY A 322 -5.78 9.49 17.90
C GLY A 322 -6.11 10.16 16.57
N ALA A 323 -5.91 11.49 16.49
CA ALA A 323 -6.18 12.31 15.31
C ALA A 323 -5.02 12.32 14.28
N SER A 324 -4.52 11.13 13.94
CA SER A 324 -3.52 10.93 12.88
C SER A 324 -4.09 10.07 11.74
N PHE A 325 -3.24 9.57 10.84
CA PHE A 325 -3.68 8.87 9.61
C PHE A 325 -4.65 7.73 9.87
N ILE A 326 -4.29 6.75 10.71
CA ILE A 326 -5.16 5.60 10.95
C ILE A 326 -6.48 6.03 11.58
N GLY A 327 -6.45 6.85 12.63
CA GLY A 327 -7.68 7.28 13.31
C GLY A 327 -8.59 8.12 12.41
N MET A 328 -8.04 9.06 11.63
CA MET A 328 -8.81 9.87 10.68
C MET A 328 -9.42 9.03 9.54
N GLU A 329 -8.67 8.06 9.02
CA GLU A 329 -9.17 7.14 7.99
C GLU A 329 -10.28 6.23 8.53
N VAL A 330 -10.10 5.66 9.73
CA VAL A 330 -11.12 4.84 10.40
C VAL A 330 -12.37 5.65 10.67
N ALA A 331 -12.25 6.87 11.21
CA ALA A 331 -13.38 7.74 11.48
C ALA A 331 -14.13 8.10 10.18
N SER A 332 -13.38 8.42 9.11
CA SER A 332 -13.96 8.69 7.79
C SER A 332 -14.70 7.47 7.22
N TYR A 333 -14.14 6.27 7.37
CA TYR A 333 -14.78 5.04 6.90
C TYR A 333 -16.05 4.71 7.69
N LEU A 334 -16.06 4.97 8.99
CA LEU A 334 -17.19 4.68 9.87
C LEU A 334 -18.29 5.74 9.83
N ALA A 335 -18.02 6.93 9.30
CA ALA A 335 -18.93 8.08 9.32
C ALA A 335 -20.34 7.77 8.75
N ASP A 336 -20.44 6.88 7.77
CA ASP A 336 -21.69 6.46 7.15
C ASP A 336 -22.06 4.98 7.45
N LYS A 337 -21.40 4.36 8.45
CA LYS A 337 -21.63 2.96 8.86
C LYS A 337 -22.05 2.86 10.33
N ALA A 338 -21.46 3.66 11.19
CA ALA A 338 -21.76 3.73 12.62
C ALA A 338 -23.00 4.60 12.89
N ALA A 339 -23.63 4.41 14.06
CA ALA A 339 -24.70 5.30 14.51
C ALA A 339 -24.16 6.70 14.86
N SER A 340 -22.95 6.75 15.42
CA SER A 340 -22.18 7.98 15.61
C SER A 340 -20.70 7.67 15.70
N VAL A 341 -19.88 8.66 15.35
CA VAL A 341 -18.42 8.60 15.48
C VAL A 341 -17.93 9.80 16.26
N ALA A 342 -17.16 9.56 17.31
CA ALA A 342 -16.43 10.56 18.05
C ALA A 342 -14.92 10.35 17.90
N MET A 343 -14.17 11.42 17.71
CA MET A 343 -12.71 11.41 17.60
C MET A 343 -12.10 12.14 18.79
N VAL A 344 -11.17 11.49 19.47
CA VAL A 344 -10.44 12.08 20.61
C VAL A 344 -8.98 12.27 20.20
N GLY A 345 -8.46 13.49 20.35
CA GLY A 345 -7.10 13.83 19.97
C GLY A 345 -6.44 14.79 20.95
N ASN A 346 -5.17 14.52 21.28
CA ASN A 346 -4.37 15.36 22.20
C ASN A 346 -3.66 16.54 21.52
N CYS A 347 -4.05 16.87 20.29
CA CYS A 347 -3.56 17.98 19.50
C CYS A 347 -4.69 18.97 19.23
N SER A 348 -4.37 20.16 18.69
CA SER A 348 -5.40 21.15 18.38
C SER A 348 -6.15 20.80 17.09
N TYR A 349 -5.42 20.27 16.10
CA TYR A 349 -6.02 19.81 14.85
C TYR A 349 -5.45 18.44 14.43
N PRO A 350 -6.22 17.62 13.69
CA PRO A 350 -5.70 16.42 13.05
C PRO A 350 -4.46 16.71 12.21
N PHE A 351 -3.55 15.75 12.08
CA PHE A 351 -2.34 15.87 11.24
C PHE A 351 -1.39 17.04 11.56
N GLU A 352 -1.63 17.84 12.60
CA GLU A 352 -0.91 19.09 12.88
C GLU A 352 0.62 18.92 12.85
N ARG A 353 1.12 17.84 13.48
CA ARG A 353 2.56 17.53 13.52
C ARG A 353 3.15 17.14 12.15
N SER A 354 2.34 16.60 11.24
CA SER A 354 2.81 16.02 9.98
C SER A 354 2.56 16.94 8.78
N LEU A 355 1.42 17.63 8.75
CA LEU A 355 0.92 18.43 7.62
C LEU A 355 0.62 19.90 8.00
N GLY A 356 0.71 20.25 9.27
CA GLY A 356 0.42 21.60 9.76
C GLY A 356 -1.06 21.83 10.12
N PRO A 357 -1.35 22.89 10.90
CA PRO A 357 -2.68 23.15 11.45
C PRO A 357 -3.72 23.54 10.40
N GLU A 358 -3.34 24.19 9.30
CA GLU A 358 -4.27 24.60 8.24
C GLU A 358 -4.92 23.39 7.55
N ILE A 359 -4.09 22.41 7.15
CA ILE A 359 -4.55 21.14 6.58
C ILE A 359 -5.37 20.37 7.62
N GLY A 360 -4.90 20.36 8.87
CA GLY A 360 -5.62 19.73 9.97
C GLY A 360 -7.04 20.25 10.14
N LYS A 361 -7.17 21.57 10.28
CA LYS A 361 -8.47 22.25 10.42
C LYS A 361 -9.40 21.95 9.24
N MET A 362 -8.88 22.00 8.03
CA MET A 362 -9.66 21.69 6.84
C MET A 362 -10.15 20.23 6.84
N THR A 363 -9.29 19.26 7.15
CA THR A 363 -9.69 17.84 7.20
C THR A 363 -10.68 17.54 8.33
N MET A 364 -10.54 18.24 9.46
CA MET A 364 -11.48 18.17 10.57
C MET A 364 -12.86 18.66 10.13
N GLN A 365 -12.95 19.84 9.51
CA GLN A 365 -14.22 20.39 9.01
C GLN A 365 -14.92 19.44 8.03
N MET A 366 -14.19 18.81 7.12
CA MET A 366 -14.78 17.84 6.17
C MET A 366 -15.41 16.62 6.87
N LEU A 367 -14.82 16.15 7.98
CA LEU A 367 -15.37 15.04 8.74
C LEU A 367 -16.47 15.49 9.71
N GLU A 368 -16.42 16.72 10.22
CA GLU A 368 -17.53 17.34 10.97
C GLU A 368 -18.79 17.46 10.10
N GLU A 369 -18.63 17.88 8.83
CA GLU A 369 -19.71 17.86 7.83
C GLU A 369 -20.24 16.44 7.57
N SER A 370 -19.38 15.43 7.74
CA SER A 370 -19.74 14.00 7.71
C SER A 370 -20.21 13.48 9.08
N LYS A 371 -20.59 14.37 10.00
CA LYS A 371 -21.15 14.09 11.34
C LYS A 371 -20.19 13.40 12.33
N VAL A 372 -18.88 13.47 12.10
CA VAL A 372 -17.88 13.05 13.10
C VAL A 372 -17.74 14.14 14.15
N LYS A 373 -17.92 13.80 15.43
CA LYS A 373 -17.73 14.73 16.55
C LYS A 373 -16.28 14.72 17.02
N PHE A 374 -15.67 15.87 17.23
CA PHE A 374 -14.27 15.96 17.66
C PHE A 374 -14.15 16.44 19.11
N TYR A 375 -13.25 15.81 19.84
CA TYR A 375 -12.77 16.19 21.17
C TYR A 375 -11.25 16.40 21.07
N MET A 376 -10.86 17.60 20.66
CA MET A 376 -9.46 18.00 20.47
C MET A 376 -8.87 18.62 21.74
N ASN A 377 -7.54 18.66 21.82
CA ASN A 377 -6.80 18.99 23.04
C ASN A 377 -7.24 18.16 24.27
N ASP A 378 -7.74 16.96 24.02
CA ASP A 378 -8.28 16.06 25.03
C ASP A 378 -7.63 14.66 24.93
N GLY A 379 -7.90 13.81 25.91
CA GLY A 379 -7.36 12.46 25.94
C GLY A 379 -8.20 11.55 26.81
N VAL A 380 -8.18 10.26 26.50
CA VAL A 380 -8.86 9.24 27.30
C VAL A 380 -8.12 9.01 28.61
N VAL A 381 -8.83 9.11 29.73
CA VAL A 381 -8.28 8.81 31.06
C VAL A 381 -8.77 7.47 31.61
N GLU A 382 -9.97 7.04 31.24
CA GLU A 382 -10.61 5.80 31.70
C GLU A 382 -11.62 5.33 30.66
N ILE A 383 -11.73 4.03 30.45
CA ILE A 383 -12.82 3.39 29.71
C ILE A 383 -13.65 2.63 30.73
N ARG A 384 -14.94 2.95 30.83
CA ARG A 384 -15.84 2.27 31.76
C ARG A 384 -16.72 1.30 31.01
N GLY A 385 -16.98 0.18 31.66
CA GLY A 385 -17.75 -0.90 31.10
C GLY A 385 -18.83 -1.43 32.03
N GLU A 386 -19.76 -2.16 31.44
CA GLU A 386 -20.83 -2.89 32.12
C GLU A 386 -20.78 -4.34 31.64
N ASN A 387 -20.83 -5.30 32.56
CA ASN A 387 -20.69 -6.74 32.26
C ASN A 387 -19.44 -7.08 31.42
N GLY A 388 -18.32 -6.36 31.64
CA GLY A 388 -17.06 -6.56 30.92
C GLY A 388 -16.99 -5.94 29.53
N LYS A 389 -18.04 -5.22 29.09
CA LYS A 389 -18.10 -4.55 27.78
C LYS A 389 -18.01 -3.05 27.90
N VAL A 390 -17.40 -2.38 26.93
CA VAL A 390 -17.33 -0.92 26.84
C VAL A 390 -18.74 -0.31 26.89
N LYS A 391 -18.89 0.76 27.67
CA LYS A 391 -20.12 1.56 27.77
C LYS A 391 -19.85 3.05 27.56
N GLU A 392 -18.74 3.56 28.09
CA GLU A 392 -18.39 4.97 27.97
C GLU A 392 -16.88 5.21 28.09
N VAL A 393 -16.44 6.35 27.56
CA VAL A 393 -15.07 6.83 27.65
C VAL A 393 -15.06 8.14 28.43
N VAL A 394 -14.21 8.20 29.46
CA VAL A 394 -13.99 9.40 30.27
C VAL A 394 -12.79 10.14 29.71
N LEU A 395 -12.97 11.43 29.46
CA LEU A 395 -11.94 12.31 28.91
C LEU A 395 -11.26 13.13 30.00
N LYS A 396 -10.07 13.65 29.71
CA LYS A 396 -9.29 14.49 30.63
C LYS A 396 -10.03 15.78 30.99
N SER A 397 -10.87 16.29 30.09
CA SER A 397 -11.76 17.43 30.35
C SER A 397 -12.86 17.14 31.39
N GLY A 398 -13.09 15.87 31.75
CA GLY A 398 -14.22 15.42 32.56
C GLY A 398 -15.46 15.08 31.73
N ALA A 399 -15.44 15.29 30.41
CA ALA A 399 -16.50 14.84 29.54
C ALA A 399 -16.60 13.31 29.51
N VAL A 400 -17.83 12.80 29.47
CA VAL A 400 -18.12 11.37 29.35
C VAL A 400 -18.81 11.14 28.01
N VAL A 401 -18.25 10.21 27.21
CA VAL A 401 -18.74 9.89 25.87
C VAL A 401 -19.24 8.45 25.86
N GLU A 402 -20.55 8.28 25.77
CA GLU A 402 -21.17 6.97 25.63
C GLU A 402 -20.77 6.31 24.30
N THR A 403 -20.34 5.05 24.36
CA THR A 403 -19.84 4.32 23.19
C THR A 403 -19.91 2.81 23.40
N ASP A 404 -20.13 2.08 22.31
CA ASP A 404 -20.07 0.62 22.30
C ASP A 404 -18.67 0.09 21.93
N VAL A 405 -17.88 0.89 21.19
CA VAL A 405 -16.59 0.47 20.62
C VAL A 405 -15.56 1.59 20.70
N VAL A 406 -14.36 1.29 21.19
CA VAL A 406 -13.21 2.22 21.21
C VAL A 406 -12.13 1.70 20.27
N ILE A 407 -11.71 2.50 19.29
CA ILE A 407 -10.64 2.14 18.36
C ILE A 407 -9.39 2.97 18.64
N ALA A 408 -8.26 2.31 18.92
CA ALA A 408 -6.99 2.99 19.16
C ALA A 408 -6.17 3.16 17.87
N GLY A 409 -5.90 4.42 17.51
CA GLY A 409 -5.05 4.86 16.41
C GLY A 409 -3.88 5.73 16.88
N ILE A 410 -3.30 5.42 18.04
CA ILE A 410 -2.34 6.29 18.76
C ILE A 410 -0.86 6.05 18.41
N GLY A 411 -0.61 5.50 17.23
CA GLY A 411 0.73 5.24 16.70
C GLY A 411 1.14 3.78 16.78
N VAL A 412 2.43 3.53 16.55
CA VAL A 412 2.98 2.18 16.36
C VAL A 412 4.25 1.96 17.18
N ILE A 413 4.66 0.69 17.27
CA ILE A 413 5.88 0.22 17.93
C ILE A 413 6.62 -0.71 16.94
N PRO A 414 7.92 -0.50 16.66
CA PRO A 414 8.71 -1.43 15.84
C PRO A 414 8.70 -2.86 16.38
N ASN A 415 8.59 -3.84 15.49
CA ASN A 415 8.60 -5.26 15.84
C ASN A 415 10.03 -5.81 15.88
N SER A 416 10.81 -5.33 16.86
CA SER A 416 12.24 -5.64 17.02
C SER A 416 12.57 -6.26 18.37
N ASP A 417 11.58 -6.55 19.22
CA ASP A 417 11.82 -7.09 20.56
C ASP A 417 12.58 -8.44 20.51
N PHE A 418 12.40 -9.22 19.43
CA PHE A 418 13.13 -10.47 19.15
C PHE A 418 14.64 -10.28 18.88
N LEU A 419 15.10 -9.04 18.70
CA LEU A 419 16.51 -8.70 18.48
C LEU A 419 17.23 -8.31 19.77
N LYS A 420 16.55 -8.24 20.92
CA LYS A 420 17.11 -7.74 22.17
C LYS A 420 18.38 -8.47 22.63
N GLU A 421 18.46 -9.77 22.37
CA GLU A 421 19.62 -10.62 22.72
C GLU A 421 20.53 -10.89 21.51
N SER A 422 20.24 -10.26 20.38
CA SER A 422 21.06 -10.31 19.18
C SER A 422 22.11 -9.20 19.19
N GLN A 423 23.10 -9.31 18.31
CA GLN A 423 24.08 -8.26 18.05
C GLN A 423 23.56 -7.20 17.06
N VAL A 424 22.29 -7.25 16.68
CA VAL A 424 21.65 -6.29 15.76
C VAL A 424 21.31 -5.03 16.54
N GLU A 425 21.94 -3.90 16.20
CA GLU A 425 21.71 -2.64 16.91
C GLU A 425 20.35 -2.03 16.58
N VAL A 426 19.71 -1.48 17.61
CA VAL A 426 18.43 -0.77 17.51
C VAL A 426 18.52 0.60 18.20
N ASP A 427 17.82 1.59 17.66
CA ASP A 427 17.75 2.94 18.21
C ASP A 427 16.89 3.01 19.49
N SER A 428 16.81 4.19 20.11
CA SER A 428 16.01 4.40 21.32
C SER A 428 14.49 4.22 21.11
N ARG A 429 14.02 4.23 19.85
CA ARG A 429 12.64 3.91 19.47
C ARG A 429 12.47 2.44 19.08
N LYS A 430 13.51 1.63 19.27
CA LYS A 430 13.62 0.22 18.90
C LYS A 430 13.62 -0.03 17.39
N ALA A 431 13.94 0.95 16.54
CA ALA A 431 14.09 0.71 15.11
C ALA A 431 15.49 0.14 14.82
N VAL A 432 15.60 -0.82 13.90
CA VAL A 432 16.91 -1.34 13.45
C VAL A 432 17.71 -0.20 12.80
N ILE A 433 18.97 -0.05 13.21
CA ILE A 433 19.89 0.96 12.67
C ILE A 433 20.50 0.42 11.38
N ILE A 434 20.44 1.21 10.31
CA ILE A 434 20.94 0.84 8.98
C ILE A 434 21.67 2.02 8.35
N ASP A 435 22.58 1.73 7.44
CA ASP A 435 23.22 2.73 6.59
C ASP A 435 22.29 3.22 5.47
N LYS A 436 22.82 4.03 4.55
CA LYS A 436 22.06 4.59 3.42
C LYS A 436 21.59 3.56 2.39
N GLU A 437 22.27 2.41 2.32
CA GLU A 437 21.93 1.29 1.42
C GLU A 437 20.98 0.29 2.11
N GLY A 438 20.69 0.52 3.39
CA GLY A 438 19.80 -0.30 4.21
C GLY A 438 20.46 -1.51 4.84
N LEU A 439 21.79 -1.47 4.98
CA LEU A 439 22.61 -2.54 5.55
C LEU A 439 23.06 -2.21 6.97
N GLN A 440 23.31 -3.26 7.73
CA GLN A 440 23.99 -3.20 9.02
C GLN A 440 25.16 -4.20 8.96
N HIS A 441 26.36 -3.70 9.24
CA HIS A 441 27.63 -4.43 9.07
C HIS A 441 28.06 -5.16 10.32
#